data_AF-A0A644Z716-F1
#
_entry.id   AF-A0A644Z716-F1
#
_cell.length_a   1.000
_cell.length_b   1.000
_cell.length_c   1.000
_cell.angle_alpha   90.00
_cell.angle_beta   90.00
_cell.angle_gamma   90.00
#
_symmetry.space_group_name_H-M   'P 1'
#
loop_
_entity.id
_entity.type
_entity.pdbx_description
1 polymer ?
#
loop_
_entity_poly.entity_id
_entity_poly.type
_entity_poly.pdbx_seq_one_letter_code
_entity_poly.pdbx_strand_id
1 'polypeptide(L)'
;MASAPIFSQEKATSPAQKGSALKPRRKGRDEGVSSSVKTLHQNEEASQSETSSAFLGTSESLPPLLTASEDLEKAKKARNARYSLLRELSRNIWNTKLPLHSARHCSRRAIPSERRKADGSTLKTKMPGTIQIQHREKTHSHNYHGLSRCASALVCPVCSAIIQTRRAAEVMTAGQYLLAHGFQVAMVTQTASHSRATSLYDFIQRFQAAQHDMKKNRAYRTWQKKTGARFTIRAVETTDDNFDYNGKKTGWHFHSHTLVFFERDKAFTEQEAKHFTELFQRIWLKALEGVGLSGSLERAADVTLPRANDLLDTARESGSDESIMNLCAYVSKAFGWEVAGGRSKKGRGEKDRRISVWELQEAALTNRPDLLWRYAEYMRAVKGLNWLRWSQGLKDFCGIKEVSDAKLMEGEEGDQVVWEFTNASFKKIWAGGYQGKLIEVADAGGVNALEMAITAIYLDCDPDTGEEIKT
;
A
#
# COMPACT_ATOMS: atom_id res chain seq x y z
N MET A 1 -56.44 -27.53 -8.28
CA MET A 1 -55.87 -28.31 -7.16
C MET A 1 -54.51 -28.82 -7.56
N ALA A 2 -53.46 -28.35 -6.91
CA ALA A 2 -52.21 -29.07 -6.62
C ALA A 2 -51.26 -28.07 -5.94
N SER A 3 -51.20 -28.14 -4.60
CA SER A 3 -50.42 -27.28 -3.72
C SER A 3 -48.96 -27.75 -3.61
N ALA A 4 -48.07 -26.79 -3.37
CA ALA A 4 -46.63 -26.99 -3.16
C ALA A 4 -46.29 -27.87 -1.93
N PRO A 5 -45.17 -28.62 -1.94
CA PRO A 5 -44.62 -29.21 -0.73
C PRO A 5 -43.69 -28.23 0.00
N ILE A 6 -43.97 -28.05 1.29
CA ILE A 6 -43.16 -27.35 2.29
C ILE A 6 -41.98 -28.26 2.66
N PHE A 7 -40.74 -27.79 2.51
CA PHE A 7 -39.54 -28.47 3.02
C PHE A 7 -39.01 -27.75 4.27
N SER A 8 -39.10 -28.46 5.39
CA SER A 8 -38.57 -28.10 6.72
C SER A 8 -37.05 -28.11 6.72
N GLN A 9 -36.42 -27.08 7.31
CA GLN A 9 -34.98 -27.06 7.58
C GLN A 9 -34.69 -27.77 8.90
N GLU A 10 -34.24 -29.02 8.84
CA GLU A 10 -33.53 -29.65 9.94
C GLU A 10 -32.04 -29.28 9.90
N LYS A 11 -31.53 -28.77 11.03
CA LYS A 11 -30.11 -28.50 11.25
C LYS A 11 -29.35 -29.83 11.36
N ALA A 12 -28.62 -30.20 10.32
CA ALA A 12 -27.63 -31.26 10.39
C ALA A 12 -26.38 -30.78 11.14
N THR A 13 -26.18 -31.27 12.37
CA THR A 13 -24.92 -31.20 13.11
C THR A 13 -23.93 -32.20 12.54
N SER A 14 -22.79 -31.73 12.04
CA SER A 14 -21.70 -32.59 11.55
C SER A 14 -20.73 -32.94 12.69
N PRO A 15 -20.20 -34.19 12.77
CA PRO A 15 -19.38 -34.65 13.89
C PRO A 15 -17.95 -34.10 13.83
N ALA A 16 -17.47 -33.64 14.98
CA ALA A 16 -16.12 -33.12 15.20
C ALA A 16 -15.03 -34.18 14.98
N GLN A 17 -14.08 -33.93 14.08
CA GLN A 17 -12.80 -34.62 14.08
C GLN A 17 -11.87 -34.01 15.13
N LYS A 18 -11.42 -34.86 16.06
CA LYS A 18 -10.42 -34.57 17.09
C LYS A 18 -9.02 -34.40 16.47
N GLY A 19 -8.26 -33.41 16.95
CA GLY A 19 -6.80 -33.50 17.02
C GLY A 19 -6.00 -32.37 16.37
N SER A 20 -5.80 -31.26 17.09
CA SER A 20 -4.52 -30.55 17.24
C SER A 20 -4.79 -29.23 17.97
N ALA A 21 -4.55 -29.24 19.28
CA ALA A 21 -4.85 -28.12 20.17
C ALA A 21 -3.82 -26.99 20.01
N LEU A 22 -4.20 -25.91 19.33
CA LEU A 22 -3.56 -24.60 19.47
C LEU A 22 -3.85 -24.09 20.90
N LYS A 23 -2.81 -23.98 21.73
CA LYS A 23 -2.91 -23.48 23.11
C LYS A 23 -3.46 -22.02 23.14
N PRO A 24 -4.39 -21.70 24.04
CA PRO A 24 -4.91 -20.34 24.17
C PRO A 24 -3.90 -19.40 24.83
N ARG A 25 -3.93 -18.16 24.34
CA ARG A 25 -3.13 -16.99 24.74
C ARG A 25 -3.49 -16.59 26.18
N ARG A 26 -2.55 -16.70 27.14
CA ARG A 26 -2.73 -16.15 28.50
C ARG A 26 -2.42 -14.65 28.52
N LYS A 27 -3.34 -13.85 29.09
CA LYS A 27 -3.17 -12.45 29.48
C LYS A 27 -2.58 -12.38 30.90
N GLY A 28 -1.69 -11.41 31.10
CA GLY A 28 -1.47 -10.70 32.37
C GLY A 28 -0.55 -11.36 33.40
N ARG A 29 0.64 -10.76 33.59
CA ARG A 29 1.17 -10.47 34.93
C ARG A 29 2.22 -9.35 34.84
N ASP A 30 1.91 -8.23 35.49
CA ASP A 30 2.87 -7.22 35.93
C ASP A 30 3.76 -7.85 36.98
N GLU A 31 5.09 -7.82 36.81
CA GLU A 31 6.07 -7.72 37.90
C GLU A 31 7.31 -7.00 37.35
N GLY A 32 7.70 -5.93 38.05
CA GLY A 32 8.84 -5.09 37.72
C GLY A 32 10.17 -5.79 37.97
N VAL A 33 11.14 -5.53 37.11
CA VAL A 33 12.55 -5.78 37.38
C VAL A 33 13.35 -4.57 36.93
N SER A 34 13.88 -3.88 37.94
CA SER A 34 14.93 -2.88 37.86
C SER A 34 16.25 -3.54 37.44
N SER A 35 16.94 -3.00 36.44
CA SER A 35 18.40 -3.15 36.34
C SER A 35 19.07 -2.01 35.55
N SER A 36 19.61 -1.07 36.33
CA SER A 36 20.90 -0.39 36.18
C SER A 36 21.56 -0.36 34.80
N VAL A 37 21.42 0.77 34.10
CA VAL A 37 22.36 1.18 33.04
C VAL A 37 23.47 1.98 33.70
N LYS A 38 24.69 1.45 33.63
CA LYS A 38 25.91 2.14 34.06
C LYS A 38 26.20 3.30 33.10
N THR A 39 26.18 4.50 33.65
CA THR A 39 26.70 5.73 33.07
C THR A 39 28.22 5.63 32.97
N LEU A 40 28.79 5.77 31.78
CA LEU A 40 30.18 6.12 31.58
C LEU A 40 30.22 7.56 31.06
N HIS A 41 30.39 8.49 31.99
CA HIS A 41 30.93 9.82 31.73
C HIS A 41 32.45 9.70 31.69
N GLN A 42 33.07 10.08 30.58
CA GLN A 42 34.35 10.78 30.62
C GLN A 42 34.29 11.95 29.64
N ASN A 43 34.64 13.10 30.19
CA ASN A 43 34.75 14.41 29.57
C ASN A 43 35.95 14.43 28.62
N GLU A 44 35.81 15.11 27.49
CA GLU A 44 36.92 15.86 26.89
C GLU A 44 36.34 17.09 26.16
N GLU A 45 37.13 18.15 26.20
CA GLU A 45 36.73 19.55 26.22
C GLU A 45 36.21 20.08 24.88
N ALA A 46 35.14 20.87 24.96
CA ALA A 46 34.56 21.59 23.84
C ALA A 46 35.34 22.88 23.55
N SER A 47 36.08 22.90 22.43
CA SER A 47 36.40 24.17 21.77
C SER A 47 35.21 24.60 20.93
N GLN A 48 34.71 25.79 21.22
CA GLN A 48 33.60 26.44 20.54
C GLN A 48 33.98 26.71 19.07
N SER A 49 33.25 26.11 18.14
CA SER A 49 33.12 26.65 16.78
C SER A 49 31.64 26.60 16.39
N GLU A 50 31.07 27.80 16.26
CA GLU A 50 29.71 28.08 15.84
C GLU A 50 29.43 27.54 14.43
N THR A 51 28.87 26.34 14.31
CA THR A 51 28.06 25.93 13.16
C THR A 51 27.09 24.82 13.58
N SER A 52 25.97 25.18 14.20
CA SER A 52 24.85 24.25 14.38
C SER A 52 23.53 24.97 14.11
N SER A 53 22.56 24.22 13.57
CA SER A 53 21.18 24.62 13.25
C SER A 53 20.88 25.03 11.81
N ALA A 54 21.22 24.19 10.83
CA ALA A 54 20.61 24.28 9.50
C ALA A 54 20.57 22.94 8.74
N PHE A 55 20.07 21.84 9.30
CA PHE A 55 19.78 20.63 8.50
C PHE A 55 18.78 19.68 9.20
N LEU A 56 17.58 20.20 9.47
CA LEU A 56 16.40 19.37 9.74
C LEU A 56 15.33 19.76 8.72
N GLY A 57 15.56 19.36 7.47
CA GLY A 57 14.57 19.47 6.40
C GLY A 57 13.40 18.56 6.70
N THR A 58 12.23 19.16 6.91
CA THR A 58 10.93 18.47 6.93
C THR A 58 10.75 17.68 5.63
N SER A 59 10.09 16.53 5.70
CA SER A 59 9.91 15.58 4.57
C SER A 59 8.95 16.08 3.48
N GLU A 60 9.08 17.33 3.06
CA GLU A 60 8.06 18.08 2.33
C GLU A 60 8.65 18.86 1.16
N SER A 61 9.36 18.17 0.26
CA SER A 61 9.47 18.54 -1.15
C SER A 61 10.42 17.57 -1.85
N LEU A 62 9.89 16.45 -2.30
CA LEU A 62 10.47 15.79 -3.47
C LEU A 62 9.69 16.34 -4.68
N PRO A 63 10.30 17.18 -5.53
CA PRO A 63 9.68 17.58 -6.79
C PRO A 63 9.37 16.32 -7.61
N PRO A 64 8.24 16.24 -8.32
CA PRO A 64 8.07 15.21 -9.32
C PRO A 64 9.12 15.44 -10.40
N LEU A 65 10.09 14.55 -10.44
CA LEU A 65 11.20 14.51 -11.38
C LEU A 65 10.67 14.02 -12.73
N LEU A 66 9.80 14.79 -13.40
CA LEU A 66 9.09 14.38 -14.61
C LEU A 66 8.77 15.59 -15.51
N THR A 67 8.93 15.44 -16.83
CA THR A 67 8.56 16.44 -17.84
C THR A 67 7.07 16.81 -17.73
N ALA A 68 6.77 18.11 -17.57
CA ALA A 68 5.65 18.56 -16.76
C ALA A 68 4.22 18.51 -17.37
N SER A 69 4.03 18.40 -18.69
CA SER A 69 2.69 18.56 -19.30
C SER A 69 1.95 17.24 -19.58
N GLU A 70 2.58 16.30 -20.27
CA GLU A 70 1.93 15.03 -20.68
C GLU A 70 1.65 14.10 -19.48
N ASP A 71 2.55 14.06 -18.51
CA ASP A 71 2.41 13.24 -17.31
C ASP A 71 1.35 13.77 -16.34
N LEU A 72 1.11 15.09 -16.33
CA LEU A 72 0.06 15.70 -15.53
C LEU A 72 -1.33 15.33 -16.06
N GLU A 73 -1.54 15.41 -17.38
CA GLU A 73 -2.80 14.99 -18.01
C GLU A 73 -3.07 13.49 -17.84
N LYS A 74 -2.02 12.67 -17.93
CA LYS A 74 -2.10 11.24 -17.65
C LYS A 74 -2.48 10.97 -16.19
N ALA A 75 -1.94 11.72 -15.24
CA ALA A 75 -2.26 11.62 -13.82
C ALA A 75 -3.72 12.02 -13.53
N LYS A 76 -4.22 13.09 -14.17
CA LYS A 76 -5.63 13.55 -14.08
C LYS A 76 -6.59 12.48 -14.60
N LYS A 77 -6.38 11.97 -15.82
CA LYS A 77 -7.18 10.87 -16.39
C LYS A 77 -7.19 9.63 -15.49
N ALA A 78 -6.03 9.27 -14.92
CA ALA A 78 -5.93 8.17 -13.97
C ALA A 78 -6.71 8.43 -12.66
N ARG A 79 -6.80 9.67 -12.18
CA ARG A 79 -7.61 10.04 -11.00
C ARG A 79 -9.09 9.81 -11.25
N ASN A 80 -9.62 10.26 -12.39
CA ASN A 80 -11.04 10.11 -12.73
C ASN A 80 -11.43 8.63 -12.90
N ALA A 81 -10.59 7.86 -13.62
CA ALA A 81 -10.79 6.42 -13.79
C ALA A 81 -10.88 5.68 -12.43
N ARG A 82 -10.08 6.07 -11.44
CA ARG A 82 -10.12 5.46 -10.09
C ARG A 82 -11.45 5.72 -9.37
N TYR A 83 -12.06 6.89 -9.53
CA TYR A 83 -13.37 7.19 -8.93
C TYR A 83 -14.51 6.44 -9.63
N SER A 84 -14.48 6.33 -10.96
CA SER A 84 -15.41 5.48 -11.71
C SER A 84 -15.31 4.02 -11.27
N LEU A 85 -14.10 3.48 -11.14
CA LEU A 85 -13.88 2.13 -10.62
C LEU A 85 -14.33 1.98 -9.17
N LEU A 86 -14.12 2.99 -8.32
CA LEU A 86 -14.59 2.98 -6.93
C LEU A 86 -16.12 2.89 -6.86
N ARG A 87 -16.82 3.58 -7.77
CA ARG A 87 -18.28 3.50 -7.88
C ARG A 87 -18.72 2.08 -8.21
N GLU A 88 -18.13 1.45 -9.24
CA GLU A 88 -18.49 0.08 -9.62
C GLU A 88 -18.12 -0.94 -8.52
N LEU A 89 -16.97 -0.75 -7.86
CA LEU A 89 -16.58 -1.53 -6.68
C LEU A 89 -17.64 -1.43 -5.59
N SER A 90 -18.08 -0.21 -5.27
CA SER A 90 -19.08 0.04 -4.23
C SER A 90 -20.44 -0.57 -4.57
N ARG A 91 -20.88 -0.49 -5.84
CA ARG A 91 -22.12 -1.13 -6.32
C ARG A 91 -22.07 -2.65 -6.16
N ASN A 92 -20.97 -3.28 -6.57
CA ASN A 92 -20.81 -4.73 -6.43
C ASN A 92 -20.71 -5.18 -4.96
N ILE A 93 -20.13 -4.37 -4.06
CA ILE A 93 -20.16 -4.63 -2.61
C ILE A 93 -21.58 -4.50 -2.05
N TRP A 94 -22.34 -3.47 -2.45
CA TRP A 94 -23.74 -3.29 -2.04
C TRP A 94 -24.60 -4.49 -2.46
N ASN A 95 -24.37 -5.02 -3.66
CA ASN A 95 -25.07 -6.18 -4.20
C ASN A 95 -24.50 -7.51 -3.69
N THR A 96 -23.67 -7.49 -2.64
CA THR A 96 -23.07 -8.67 -2.00
C THR A 96 -22.17 -9.53 -2.89
N LYS A 97 -21.79 -9.03 -4.08
CA LYS A 97 -20.89 -9.71 -5.02
C LYS A 97 -19.42 -9.66 -4.59
N LEU A 98 -19.03 -8.63 -3.84
CA LEU A 98 -17.65 -8.41 -3.40
C LEU A 98 -17.51 -8.22 -1.87
N PRO A 99 -16.51 -8.83 -1.23
CA PRO A 99 -16.37 -8.82 0.23
C PRO A 99 -15.43 -7.71 0.75
N LEU A 100 -15.94 -6.48 0.91
CA LEU A 100 -15.25 -5.40 1.65
C LEU A 100 -16.21 -4.30 2.12
N HIS A 101 -16.90 -4.52 3.23
CA HIS A 101 -17.90 -3.56 3.74
C HIS A 101 -17.34 -2.15 3.99
N SER A 102 -16.06 -2.00 4.37
CA SER A 102 -15.46 -0.68 4.59
C SER A 102 -15.37 0.16 3.32
N ALA A 103 -15.20 -0.46 2.15
CA ALA A 103 -15.15 0.26 0.87
C ALA A 103 -16.55 0.70 0.37
N ARG A 104 -17.63 0.12 0.92
CA ARG A 104 -19.04 0.42 0.56
C ARG A 104 -19.39 1.91 0.60
N HIS A 105 -18.76 2.64 1.53
CA HIS A 105 -19.01 4.06 1.77
C HIS A 105 -17.81 4.94 1.41
N CYS A 106 -16.74 4.36 0.84
CA CYS A 106 -15.55 5.10 0.50
C CYS A 106 -15.87 6.17 -0.55
N SER A 107 -15.47 7.40 -0.26
CA SER A 107 -15.67 8.60 -1.06
C SER A 107 -17.13 8.93 -1.38
N ARG A 108 -18.08 8.44 -0.56
CA ARG A 108 -19.53 8.63 -0.78
C ARG A 108 -20.19 9.61 0.18
N ARG A 109 -19.69 9.70 1.41
CA ARG A 109 -20.32 10.46 2.50
C ARG A 109 -19.30 11.21 3.33
N ALA A 110 -19.77 12.23 4.04
CA ALA A 110 -19.01 12.95 5.05
C ALA A 110 -18.63 12.04 6.21
N ILE A 111 -17.50 12.34 6.83
CA ILE A 111 -17.15 11.85 8.16
C ILE A 111 -17.96 12.69 9.16
N PRO A 112 -18.77 12.06 10.03
CA PRO A 112 -19.59 12.78 10.98
C PRO A 112 -18.76 13.67 11.93
N SER A 113 -19.27 14.87 12.21
CA SER A 113 -18.75 15.77 13.25
C SER A 113 -18.93 15.20 14.66
N GLU A 114 -19.80 14.21 14.82
CA GLU A 114 -20.06 13.54 16.08
C GLU A 114 -20.20 12.02 15.89
N ARG A 115 -19.67 11.24 16.82
CA ARG A 115 -19.78 9.78 16.84
C ARG A 115 -20.30 9.29 18.18
N ARG A 116 -21.28 8.38 18.14
CA ARG A 116 -21.75 7.69 19.34
C ARG A 116 -20.77 6.57 19.73
N LYS A 117 -20.34 6.56 20.98
CA LYS A 117 -19.52 5.51 21.57
C LYS A 117 -20.39 4.31 21.96
N ALA A 118 -19.73 3.18 22.27
CA ALA A 118 -20.41 1.96 22.71
C ALA A 118 -21.17 2.15 24.03
N ASP A 119 -20.72 3.06 24.89
CA ASP A 119 -21.37 3.45 26.15
C ASP A 119 -22.58 4.40 25.96
N GLY A 120 -22.91 4.75 24.71
CA GLY A 120 -24.02 5.63 24.36
C GLY A 120 -23.68 7.11 24.36
N SER A 121 -22.53 7.53 24.86
CA SER A 121 -22.07 8.93 24.88
C SER A 121 -21.65 9.42 23.49
N THR A 122 -21.71 10.74 23.27
CA THR A 122 -21.32 11.37 22.01
C THR A 122 -19.91 11.93 22.09
N LEU A 123 -19.08 11.60 21.11
CA LEU A 123 -17.74 12.14 20.91
C LEU A 123 -17.76 13.11 19.73
N LYS A 124 -17.43 14.39 19.98
CA LYS A 124 -17.13 15.33 18.91
C LYS A 124 -15.86 14.91 18.19
N THR A 125 -15.92 14.87 16.87
CA THR A 125 -14.77 14.62 16.00
C THR A 125 -14.17 15.95 15.54
N LYS A 126 -12.97 15.90 14.96
CA LYS A 126 -12.34 17.08 14.32
C LYS A 126 -12.84 17.32 12.89
N MET A 127 -13.88 16.61 12.46
CA MET A 127 -14.37 16.67 11.08
C MET A 127 -15.61 17.57 10.99
N PRO A 128 -15.84 18.23 9.85
CA PRO A 128 -16.94 19.21 9.72
C PRO A 128 -18.34 18.57 9.69
N GLY A 129 -18.47 17.26 9.43
CA GLY A 129 -19.77 16.61 9.22
C GLY A 129 -20.34 16.80 7.80
N THR A 130 -19.66 17.59 6.97
CA THR A 130 -19.91 17.85 5.55
C THR A 130 -18.72 17.35 4.70
N ILE A 131 -18.82 17.49 3.38
CA ILE A 131 -17.73 17.22 2.43
C ILE A 131 -17.30 18.57 1.85
N GLN A 132 -16.06 18.95 2.10
CA GLN A 132 -15.51 20.23 1.65
C GLN A 132 -14.51 20.01 0.53
N ILE A 133 -14.52 20.89 -0.47
CA ILE A 133 -13.38 21.10 -1.36
C ILE A 133 -12.62 22.29 -0.79
N GLN A 134 -11.34 22.08 -0.49
CA GLN A 134 -10.46 23.09 0.07
C GLN A 134 -9.33 23.40 -0.92
N HIS A 135 -8.98 24.68 -1.01
CA HIS A 135 -7.82 25.18 -1.74
C HIS A 135 -6.59 25.17 -0.83
N ARG A 136 -5.44 24.77 -1.38
CA ARG A 136 -4.13 24.91 -0.77
C ARG A 136 -3.33 25.97 -1.49
N GLU A 137 -2.98 27.02 -0.77
CA GLU A 137 -2.27 28.19 -1.31
C GLU A 137 -0.88 27.80 -1.80
N LYS A 138 -0.12 27.05 -0.99
CA LYS A 138 1.27 26.67 -1.31
C LYS A 138 1.42 25.86 -2.60
N THR A 139 0.45 25.01 -2.92
CA THR A 139 0.53 24.10 -4.07
C THR A 139 -0.43 24.47 -5.18
N HIS A 140 -1.21 25.56 -5.02
CA HIS A 140 -2.29 25.97 -5.91
C HIS A 140 -3.17 24.78 -6.35
N SER A 141 -3.53 23.92 -5.39
CA SER A 141 -4.25 22.67 -5.65
C SER A 141 -5.44 22.51 -4.74
N HIS A 142 -6.40 21.68 -5.12
CA HIS A 142 -7.59 21.40 -4.35
C HIS A 142 -7.60 19.98 -3.80
N ASN A 143 -8.30 19.80 -2.68
CA ASN A 143 -8.57 18.48 -2.13
C ASN A 143 -9.92 18.39 -1.46
N TYR A 144 -10.38 17.15 -1.30
CA TYR A 144 -11.47 16.86 -0.38
C TYR A 144 -10.97 16.88 1.06
N HIS A 145 -11.76 17.50 1.93
CA HIS A 145 -11.74 17.40 3.38
C HIS A 145 -13.12 16.94 3.87
N GLY A 146 -13.19 16.23 4.99
CA GLY A 146 -14.47 15.66 5.46
C GLY A 146 -14.95 14.42 4.71
N LEU A 147 -14.37 14.05 3.56
CA LEU A 147 -14.81 12.90 2.76
C LEU A 147 -14.33 11.57 3.34
N SER A 148 -15.26 10.64 3.59
CA SER A 148 -14.90 9.32 4.16
C SER A 148 -14.04 8.46 3.23
N ARG A 149 -13.07 7.74 3.79
CA ARG A 149 -12.14 6.86 3.07
C ARG A 149 -12.02 5.52 3.80
N CYS A 150 -11.89 4.42 3.06
CA CYS A 150 -11.77 3.08 3.67
C CYS A 150 -10.33 2.70 4.06
N ALA A 151 -9.34 3.50 3.67
CA ALA A 151 -7.92 3.30 3.94
C ALA A 151 -7.38 1.92 3.51
N SER A 152 -7.96 1.30 2.48
CA SER A 152 -7.46 0.03 1.94
C SER A 152 -6.42 0.30 0.85
N ALA A 153 -5.16 0.00 1.15
CA ALA A 153 -4.04 0.12 0.21
C ALA A 153 -4.02 -0.97 -0.88
N LEU A 154 -4.71 -2.09 -0.65
CA LEU A 154 -4.68 -3.29 -1.51
C LEU A 154 -5.94 -3.45 -2.38
N VAL A 155 -7.07 -2.84 -2.02
CA VAL A 155 -8.35 -3.10 -2.71
C VAL A 155 -8.98 -1.85 -3.29
N CYS A 156 -8.89 -0.70 -2.60
CA CYS A 156 -9.61 0.49 -3.05
C CYS A 156 -8.79 1.28 -4.07
N PRO A 157 -9.25 1.47 -5.32
CA PRO A 157 -8.46 2.14 -6.37
C PRO A 157 -8.08 3.59 -6.03
N VAL A 158 -8.86 4.24 -5.16
CA VAL A 158 -8.58 5.62 -4.75
C VAL A 158 -7.68 5.67 -3.51
N CYS A 159 -7.98 4.87 -2.48
CA CYS A 159 -7.13 4.87 -1.26
C CYS A 159 -5.75 4.29 -1.55
N SER A 160 -5.64 3.27 -2.41
CA SER A 160 -4.34 2.70 -2.78
C SER A 160 -3.45 3.74 -3.46
N ALA A 161 -3.97 4.50 -4.43
CA ALA A 161 -3.22 5.57 -5.09
C ALA A 161 -2.64 6.58 -4.10
N ILE A 162 -3.45 7.04 -3.14
CA ILE A 162 -3.03 8.04 -2.15
C ILE A 162 -2.02 7.44 -1.16
N ILE A 163 -2.36 6.29 -0.55
CA ILE A 163 -1.50 5.64 0.45
C ILE A 163 -0.16 5.28 -0.17
N GLN A 164 -0.15 4.62 -1.33
CA GLN A 164 1.09 4.13 -1.93
C GLN A 164 2.01 5.27 -2.35
N THR A 165 1.47 6.37 -2.87
CA THR A 165 2.26 7.57 -3.20
C THR A 165 2.93 8.16 -1.95
N ARG A 166 2.17 8.36 -0.86
CA ARG A 166 2.73 8.94 0.38
C ARG A 166 3.74 8.01 1.05
N ARG A 167 3.45 6.72 1.08
CA ARG A 167 4.39 5.73 1.63
C ARG A 167 5.64 5.57 0.78
N ALA A 168 5.56 5.72 -0.54
CA ALA A 168 6.74 5.75 -1.39
C ALA A 168 7.67 6.92 -0.98
N ALA A 169 7.13 8.11 -0.72
CA ALA A 169 7.91 9.24 -0.22
C ALA A 169 8.57 8.95 1.15
N GLU A 170 7.86 8.29 2.08
CA GLU A 170 8.46 7.84 3.35
C GLU A 170 9.61 6.85 3.11
N VAL A 171 9.43 5.88 2.22
CA VAL A 171 10.46 4.89 1.87
C VAL A 171 11.67 5.55 1.22
N MET A 172 11.47 6.54 0.34
CA MET A 172 12.54 7.34 -0.24
C MET A 172 13.33 8.07 0.84
N THR A 173 12.63 8.76 1.74
CA THR A 173 13.25 9.49 2.87
C THR A 173 14.09 8.55 3.73
N ALA A 174 13.55 7.38 4.09
CA ALA A 174 14.28 6.39 4.88
C ALA A 174 15.50 5.83 4.15
N GLY A 175 15.35 5.54 2.85
CA GLY A 175 16.45 5.06 2.01
C GLY A 175 17.60 6.06 1.96
N GLN A 176 17.31 7.33 1.63
CA GLN A 176 18.30 8.41 1.59
C GLN A 176 19.03 8.55 2.92
N TYR A 177 18.27 8.61 4.02
CA TYR A 177 18.84 8.74 5.36
C TYR A 177 19.79 7.60 5.69
N LEU A 178 19.36 6.35 5.48
CA LEU A 178 20.17 5.17 5.82
C LEU A 178 21.47 5.11 5.00
N LEU A 179 21.41 5.40 3.71
CA LEU A 179 22.59 5.39 2.84
C LEU A 179 23.60 6.47 3.25
N ALA A 180 23.12 7.67 3.57
CA ALA A 180 23.96 8.76 4.07
C ALA A 180 24.64 8.42 5.40
N HIS A 181 24.04 7.49 6.18
CA HIS A 181 24.61 6.96 7.42
C HIS A 181 25.38 5.64 7.22
N GLY A 182 25.85 5.36 6.01
CA GLY A 182 26.76 4.26 5.71
C GLY A 182 26.09 2.88 5.54
N PHE A 183 24.76 2.79 5.66
CA PHE A 183 24.06 1.52 5.45
C PHE A 183 24.15 1.06 4.00
N GLN A 184 24.15 -0.25 3.82
CA GLN A 184 23.98 -0.89 2.52
C GLN A 184 22.56 -1.43 2.40
N VAL A 185 22.07 -1.63 1.18
CA VAL A 185 20.71 -2.13 0.95
C VAL A 185 20.71 -3.33 0.01
N ALA A 186 19.87 -4.32 0.29
CA ALA A 186 19.53 -5.41 -0.63
C ALA A 186 18.03 -5.47 -0.84
N MET A 187 17.58 -5.89 -2.02
CA MET A 187 16.20 -6.29 -2.24
C MET A 187 16.08 -7.81 -2.19
N VAL A 188 15.15 -8.29 -1.38
CA VAL A 188 14.86 -9.71 -1.23
C VAL A 188 13.43 -9.96 -1.67
N THR A 189 13.27 -10.70 -2.77
CA THR A 189 11.99 -11.16 -3.26
C THR A 189 11.73 -12.56 -2.73
N GLN A 190 10.80 -12.70 -1.79
CA GLN A 190 10.40 -14.01 -1.28
C GLN A 190 9.12 -14.48 -1.98
N THR A 191 9.11 -15.76 -2.37
CA THR A 191 7.95 -16.45 -2.95
C THR A 191 7.93 -17.92 -2.50
N ALA A 192 6.90 -18.66 -2.89
CA ALA A 192 6.80 -20.09 -2.68
C ALA A 192 6.11 -20.75 -3.88
N SER A 193 6.35 -22.04 -4.07
CA SER A 193 5.71 -22.85 -5.09
C SER A 193 4.19 -22.77 -4.96
N HIS A 194 3.54 -22.57 -6.09
CA HIS A 194 2.08 -22.50 -6.20
C HIS A 194 1.66 -23.10 -7.54
N SER A 195 0.37 -23.36 -7.68
CA SER A 195 -0.24 -23.89 -8.88
C SER A 195 -1.61 -23.26 -9.08
N ARG A 196 -2.26 -23.58 -10.20
CA ARG A 196 -3.60 -23.09 -10.49
C ARG A 196 -4.62 -23.47 -9.40
N ALA A 197 -4.41 -24.60 -8.72
CA ALA A 197 -5.28 -25.07 -7.65
C ALA A 197 -4.98 -24.42 -6.28
N THR A 198 -3.91 -23.63 -6.16
CA THR A 198 -3.53 -23.00 -4.89
C THR A 198 -4.53 -21.90 -4.50
N SER A 199 -5.18 -22.09 -3.35
CA SER A 199 -6.02 -21.06 -2.71
C SER A 199 -5.16 -19.89 -2.27
N LEU A 200 -5.47 -18.68 -2.75
CA LEU A 200 -4.69 -17.49 -2.37
C LEU A 200 -4.77 -17.19 -0.87
N TYR A 201 -5.94 -17.41 -0.26
CA TYR A 201 -6.13 -17.18 1.18
C TYR A 201 -5.20 -18.07 2.01
N ASP A 202 -5.24 -19.38 1.78
CA ASP A 202 -4.41 -20.34 2.52
C ASP A 202 -2.91 -20.09 2.26
N PHE A 203 -2.56 -19.77 1.01
CA PHE A 203 -1.19 -19.43 0.64
C PHE A 203 -0.67 -18.21 1.42
N ILE A 204 -1.42 -17.10 1.44
CA ILE A 204 -1.00 -15.89 2.17
C ILE A 204 -0.85 -16.16 3.67
N GLN A 205 -1.78 -16.90 4.29
CA GLN A 205 -1.70 -17.22 5.71
C GLN A 205 -0.43 -18.02 6.04
N ARG A 206 -0.15 -19.09 5.26
CA ARG A 206 1.05 -19.91 5.43
C ARG A 206 2.32 -19.13 5.12
N PHE A 207 2.32 -18.32 4.07
CA PHE A 207 3.45 -17.47 3.69
C PHE A 207 3.82 -16.49 4.82
N GLN A 208 2.82 -15.84 5.43
CA GLN A 208 3.06 -14.95 6.58
C GLN A 208 3.58 -15.71 7.81
N ALA A 209 3.07 -16.91 8.07
CA ALA A 209 3.55 -17.77 9.14
C ALA A 209 5.03 -18.16 8.92
N ALA A 210 5.39 -18.57 7.70
CA ALA A 210 6.77 -18.87 7.33
C ALA A 210 7.69 -17.65 7.56
N GLN A 211 7.28 -16.44 7.15
CA GLN A 211 8.09 -15.23 7.38
C GLN A 211 8.30 -14.95 8.86
N HIS A 212 7.28 -15.18 9.68
CA HIS A 212 7.36 -15.02 11.13
C HIS A 212 8.29 -16.05 11.77
N ASP A 213 8.14 -17.31 11.40
CA ASP A 213 8.93 -18.42 11.96
C ASP A 213 10.40 -18.34 11.52
N MET A 214 10.64 -17.94 10.26
CA MET A 214 11.97 -17.61 9.74
C MET A 214 12.67 -16.60 10.64
N LYS A 215 12.02 -15.47 10.95
CA LYS A 215 12.62 -14.40 11.77
C LYS A 215 12.89 -14.82 13.21
N LYS A 216 12.17 -15.81 13.74
CA LYS A 216 12.41 -16.37 15.07
C LYS A 216 13.56 -17.37 15.12
N ASN A 217 13.92 -17.97 13.99
CA ASN A 217 14.89 -19.04 13.93
C ASN A 217 16.31 -18.57 14.29
N ARG A 218 17.07 -19.40 15.02
CA ARG A 218 18.47 -19.13 15.38
C ARG A 218 19.33 -18.90 14.13
N ALA A 219 19.12 -19.65 13.06
CA ALA A 219 19.87 -19.50 11.81
C ALA A 219 19.68 -18.12 11.19
N TYR A 220 18.45 -17.58 11.21
CA TYR A 220 18.18 -16.22 10.75
C TYR A 220 18.87 -15.17 11.63
N ARG A 221 18.81 -15.32 12.96
CA ARG A 221 19.52 -14.40 13.88
C ARG A 221 21.03 -14.44 13.68
N THR A 222 21.61 -15.61 13.43
CA THR A 222 23.02 -15.75 13.08
C THR A 222 23.33 -15.07 11.75
N TRP A 223 22.48 -15.27 10.74
CA TRP A 223 22.60 -14.60 9.45
C TRP A 223 22.56 -13.09 9.63
N GLN A 224 21.59 -12.54 10.35
CA GLN A 224 21.48 -11.11 10.64
C GLN A 224 22.74 -10.55 11.31
N LYS A 225 23.27 -11.25 12.32
CA LYS A 225 24.50 -10.83 13.01
C LYS A 225 25.72 -10.84 12.08
N LYS A 226 25.87 -11.87 11.25
CA LYS A 226 27.02 -11.99 10.32
C LYS A 226 26.95 -11.01 9.16
N THR A 227 25.75 -10.70 8.68
CA THR A 227 25.54 -9.76 7.59
C THR A 227 25.43 -8.32 8.05
N GLY A 228 25.13 -8.05 9.33
CA GLY A 228 24.81 -6.70 9.79
C GLY A 228 23.39 -6.25 9.43
N ALA A 229 22.51 -7.16 9.01
CA ALA A 229 21.12 -6.83 8.66
C ALA A 229 20.37 -6.29 9.89
N ARG A 230 20.02 -5.00 9.84
CA ARG A 230 19.41 -4.27 10.96
C ARG A 230 17.96 -3.90 10.71
N PHE A 231 17.69 -3.23 9.58
CA PHE A 231 16.36 -2.70 9.28
C PHE A 231 15.77 -3.34 8.03
N THR A 232 14.43 -3.38 7.94
CA THR A 232 13.73 -3.89 6.77
C THR A 232 12.48 -3.08 6.44
N ILE A 233 12.22 -2.87 5.16
CA ILE A 233 10.94 -2.37 4.64
C ILE A 233 10.38 -3.43 3.70
N ARG A 234 9.19 -3.94 3.96
CA ARG A 234 8.58 -5.01 3.17
C ARG A 234 7.27 -4.57 2.52
N ALA A 235 7.15 -4.76 1.22
CA ALA A 235 5.90 -4.69 0.48
C ALA A 235 5.43 -6.09 0.07
N VAL A 236 4.12 -6.23 -0.13
CA VAL A 236 3.51 -7.42 -0.73
C VAL A 236 2.92 -7.08 -2.09
N GLU A 237 3.05 -8.02 -3.01
CA GLU A 237 2.53 -7.91 -4.36
C GLU A 237 1.74 -9.18 -4.70
N THR A 238 0.71 -9.04 -5.51
CA THR A 238 -0.09 -10.15 -5.98
C THR A 238 -0.42 -9.94 -7.44
N THR A 239 -0.13 -10.94 -8.25
CA THR A 239 -0.47 -11.01 -9.67
C THR A 239 -1.25 -12.30 -9.93
N ASP A 240 -1.95 -12.37 -11.05
CA ASP A 240 -2.63 -13.59 -11.52
C ASP A 240 -2.20 -13.93 -12.94
N ASP A 241 -2.58 -15.09 -13.45
CA ASP A 241 -2.46 -15.33 -14.89
C ASP A 241 -3.35 -14.33 -15.64
N ASN A 242 -2.82 -13.81 -16.75
CA ASN A 242 -3.60 -13.05 -17.72
C ASN A 242 -4.78 -13.92 -18.21
N PHE A 243 -5.99 -13.36 -18.15
CA PHE A 243 -7.20 -14.07 -18.56
C PHE A 243 -7.19 -14.40 -20.06
N ASP A 244 -6.48 -13.61 -20.88
CA ASP A 244 -6.30 -13.80 -22.33
C ASP A 244 -5.08 -14.66 -22.68
N TYR A 245 -4.32 -15.15 -21.70
CA TYR A 245 -3.17 -16.02 -21.95
C TYR A 245 -3.61 -17.45 -22.31
N ASN A 246 -3.17 -17.91 -23.48
CA ASN A 246 -3.50 -19.23 -24.05
C ASN A 246 -2.57 -20.37 -23.62
N GLY A 247 -1.50 -20.08 -22.85
CA GLY A 247 -0.59 -21.10 -22.34
C GLY A 247 -1.01 -21.70 -20.99
N LYS A 248 -0.12 -22.51 -20.40
CA LYS A 248 -0.37 -23.18 -19.12
C LYS A 248 -0.52 -22.16 -17.98
N LYS A 249 -1.74 -22.06 -17.48
CA LYS A 249 -2.12 -21.25 -16.31
C LYS A 249 -1.59 -21.85 -15.00
N THR A 250 -1.10 -20.99 -14.12
CA THR A 250 -0.48 -21.30 -12.81
C THR A 250 -1.20 -20.68 -11.62
N GLY A 251 -2.27 -19.92 -11.85
CA GLY A 251 -3.03 -19.20 -10.84
C GLY A 251 -2.26 -18.04 -10.22
N TRP A 252 -2.61 -17.75 -8.97
CA TRP A 252 -2.11 -16.62 -8.23
C TRP A 252 -0.60 -16.69 -8.00
N HIS A 253 0.04 -15.54 -8.13
CA HIS A 253 1.42 -15.31 -7.75
C HIS A 253 1.45 -14.27 -6.65
N PHE A 254 1.83 -14.72 -5.46
CA PHE A 254 2.03 -13.85 -4.32
C PHE A 254 3.50 -13.85 -3.93
N HIS A 255 4.07 -12.67 -3.80
CA HIS A 255 5.44 -12.48 -3.34
C HIS A 255 5.55 -11.24 -2.46
N SER A 256 6.64 -11.17 -1.72
CA SER A 256 6.98 -9.98 -0.95
C SER A 256 8.37 -9.49 -1.32
N HIS A 257 8.46 -8.19 -1.59
CA HIS A 257 9.72 -7.47 -1.79
C HIS A 257 10.14 -6.86 -0.46
N THR A 258 11.35 -7.17 -0.01
CA THR A 258 11.89 -6.65 1.25
C THR A 258 13.20 -5.93 0.99
N LEU A 259 13.26 -4.63 1.25
CA LEU A 259 14.53 -3.95 1.44
C LEU A 259 15.10 -4.41 2.77
N VAL A 260 16.35 -4.86 2.74
CA VAL A 260 17.13 -5.19 3.94
C VAL A 260 18.29 -4.21 3.98
N PHE A 261 18.40 -3.48 5.09
CA PHE A 261 19.49 -2.53 5.31
C PHE A 261 20.53 -3.14 6.25
N PHE A 262 21.78 -3.12 5.81
CA PHE A 262 22.93 -3.71 6.48
C PHE A 262 23.82 -2.61 7.06
N GLU A 263 24.05 -2.67 8.36
CA GLU A 263 25.01 -1.84 9.08
C GLU A 263 26.37 -2.54 9.03
N ARG A 264 27.27 -2.07 8.16
CA ARG A 264 28.61 -2.63 7.96
C ARG A 264 29.59 -1.55 7.54
N ASP A 265 30.83 -1.70 7.97
CA ASP A 265 31.93 -0.81 7.58
C ASP A 265 32.42 -1.03 6.15
N LYS A 266 32.21 -2.25 5.61
CA LYS A 266 32.68 -2.65 4.28
C LYS A 266 31.56 -3.24 3.43
N ALA A 267 31.66 -3.01 2.13
CA ALA A 267 30.83 -3.67 1.12
C ALA A 267 31.02 -5.18 1.11
N PHE A 268 29.93 -5.88 0.80
CA PHE A 268 29.98 -7.32 0.55
C PHE A 268 30.88 -7.59 -0.66
N THR A 269 31.80 -8.53 -0.51
CA THR A 269 32.44 -9.12 -1.69
C THR A 269 31.45 -9.96 -2.48
N GLU A 270 31.71 -10.25 -3.75
CA GLU A 270 30.85 -11.13 -4.56
C GLU A 270 30.70 -12.52 -3.92
N GLN A 271 31.76 -13.03 -3.27
CA GLN A 271 31.74 -14.31 -2.58
C GLN A 271 30.86 -14.25 -1.32
N GLU A 272 30.95 -13.19 -0.51
CA GLU A 272 30.08 -13.01 0.66
C GLU A 272 28.62 -12.86 0.26
N ALA A 273 28.36 -12.04 -0.76
CA ALA A 273 27.06 -11.82 -1.36
C ALA A 273 26.38 -13.14 -1.76
N LYS A 274 27.08 -13.98 -2.51
CA LYS A 274 26.61 -15.30 -2.93
C LYS A 274 26.37 -16.21 -1.73
N HIS A 275 27.34 -16.29 -0.82
CA HIS A 275 27.26 -17.13 0.37
C HIS A 275 26.06 -16.78 1.25
N PHE A 276 25.86 -15.50 1.58
CA PHE A 276 24.77 -15.07 2.43
C PHE A 276 23.41 -15.16 1.76
N THR A 277 23.35 -15.04 0.42
CA THR A 277 22.15 -15.31 -0.37
C THR A 277 21.73 -16.77 -0.26
N GLU A 278 22.65 -17.70 -0.51
CA GLU A 278 22.36 -19.14 -0.40
C GLU A 278 21.95 -19.53 1.03
N LEU A 279 22.59 -18.96 2.05
CA LEU A 279 22.18 -19.17 3.45
C LEU A 279 20.75 -18.65 3.69
N PHE A 280 20.43 -17.46 3.23
CA PHE A 280 19.08 -16.90 3.36
C PHE A 280 18.03 -17.77 2.67
N GLN A 281 18.31 -18.22 1.44
CA GLN A 281 17.45 -19.12 0.68
C GLN A 281 17.18 -20.42 1.43
N ARG A 282 18.21 -21.06 2.00
CA ARG A 282 18.05 -22.29 2.81
C ARG A 282 17.20 -22.06 4.06
N ILE A 283 17.40 -20.94 4.75
CA ILE A 283 16.60 -20.58 5.92
C ILE A 283 15.14 -20.38 5.51
N TRP A 284 14.89 -19.73 4.36
CA TRP A 284 13.55 -19.52 3.84
C TRP A 284 12.86 -20.83 3.45
N LEU A 285 13.54 -21.72 2.72
CA LEU A 285 13.01 -23.04 2.36
C LEU A 285 12.60 -23.86 3.59
N LYS A 286 13.43 -23.85 4.64
CA LYS A 286 13.12 -24.52 5.91
C LYS A 286 11.88 -23.93 6.59
N ALA A 287 11.70 -22.61 6.50
CA ALA A 287 10.52 -21.95 7.04
C ALA A 287 9.25 -22.27 6.24
N LEU A 288 9.36 -22.39 4.91
CA LEU A 288 8.27 -22.85 4.04
C LEU A 288 7.83 -24.28 4.38
N GLU A 289 8.79 -25.20 4.53
CA GLU A 289 8.52 -26.59 4.89
C GLU A 289 7.72 -26.68 6.20
N GLY A 290 8.09 -25.88 7.21
CA GLY A 290 7.42 -25.84 8.51
C GLY A 290 5.94 -25.44 8.48
N VAL A 291 5.47 -24.82 7.38
CA VAL A 291 4.07 -24.42 7.18
C VAL A 291 3.38 -25.19 6.05
N GLY A 292 4.03 -26.24 5.53
CA GLY A 292 3.52 -27.06 4.43
C GLY A 292 3.56 -26.38 3.06
N LEU A 293 4.45 -25.41 2.87
CA LEU A 293 4.78 -24.82 1.57
C LEU A 293 6.13 -25.39 1.07
N SER A 294 6.43 -25.20 -0.20
CA SER A 294 7.69 -25.61 -0.81
C SER A 294 8.23 -24.53 -1.74
N GLY A 295 9.46 -24.71 -2.21
CA GLY A 295 10.13 -23.81 -3.14
C GLY A 295 11.41 -24.44 -3.68
N SER A 296 11.94 -23.93 -4.79
CA SER A 296 13.29 -24.27 -5.23
C SER A 296 14.29 -23.28 -4.65
N LEU A 297 15.53 -23.71 -4.41
CA LEU A 297 16.58 -22.86 -3.82
C LEU A 297 16.76 -21.55 -4.60
N GLU A 298 16.82 -21.65 -5.93
CA GLU A 298 17.01 -20.52 -6.85
C GLU A 298 15.81 -19.58 -6.97
N ARG A 299 14.58 -20.07 -6.73
CA ARG A 299 13.36 -19.29 -7.02
C ARG A 299 12.59 -18.88 -5.78
N ALA A 300 12.74 -19.57 -4.66
CA ALA A 300 11.96 -19.31 -3.45
C ALA A 300 12.33 -17.98 -2.80
N ALA A 301 13.60 -17.59 -2.89
CA ALA A 301 14.03 -16.25 -2.55
C ALA A 301 15.08 -15.78 -3.57
N ASP A 302 14.73 -14.74 -4.33
CA ASP A 302 15.70 -14.03 -5.14
C ASP A 302 16.25 -12.88 -4.32
N VAL A 303 17.50 -13.02 -3.89
CA VAL A 303 18.24 -11.93 -3.25
C VAL A 303 18.95 -11.21 -4.37
N THR A 304 18.25 -10.25 -4.95
CA THR A 304 18.91 -9.18 -5.66
C THR A 304 19.47 -8.27 -4.58
N LEU A 305 20.66 -8.64 -4.09
CA LEU A 305 21.60 -7.59 -3.81
C LEU A 305 21.54 -6.69 -5.04
N PRO A 306 21.43 -5.37 -4.90
CA PRO A 306 22.24 -4.60 -5.78
C PRO A 306 23.62 -5.28 -5.68
N ARG A 307 23.99 -6.04 -6.71
CA ARG A 307 25.23 -5.62 -7.35
C ARG A 307 24.98 -4.15 -7.48
N ALA A 308 25.77 -3.37 -6.77
CA ALA A 308 25.98 -2.05 -7.23
C ALA A 308 26.34 -2.23 -8.71
N ASN A 309 25.35 -2.13 -9.61
CA ASN A 309 25.66 -1.76 -10.97
C ASN A 309 26.53 -0.53 -10.79
N ASP A 310 27.49 -0.34 -11.69
CA ASP A 310 28.46 0.74 -11.61
C ASP A 310 27.84 2.05 -11.10
N LEU A 311 26.58 2.36 -11.41
CA LEU A 311 25.74 3.40 -10.80
C LEU A 311 25.70 3.55 -9.27
N LEU A 312 25.84 2.50 -8.46
CA LEU A 312 25.73 2.52 -6.99
C LEU A 312 27.08 2.66 -6.28
N ASP A 313 28.12 2.08 -6.86
CA ASP A 313 29.50 2.32 -6.43
C ASP A 313 29.95 3.68 -6.96
N THR A 314 29.62 4.03 -8.21
CA THR A 314 29.73 5.40 -8.75
C THR A 314 28.89 6.37 -7.94
N ALA A 315 27.71 6.01 -7.42
CA ALA A 315 26.93 6.88 -6.52
C ALA A 315 27.61 7.17 -5.19
N ARG A 316 28.31 6.18 -4.64
CA ARG A 316 29.05 6.31 -3.38
C ARG A 316 30.39 7.01 -3.58
N GLU A 317 31.00 6.86 -4.76
CA GLU A 317 32.28 7.46 -5.14
C GLU A 317 32.13 8.88 -5.73
N SER A 318 31.02 9.20 -6.40
CA SER A 318 30.79 10.51 -7.04
C SER A 318 30.20 11.55 -6.11
N GLY A 319 29.52 11.14 -5.03
CA GLY A 319 28.82 12.05 -4.12
C GLY A 319 27.75 12.92 -4.79
N SER A 320 27.24 12.54 -5.97
CA SER A 320 26.29 13.37 -6.74
C SER A 320 24.82 13.05 -6.40
N ASP A 321 23.98 14.09 -6.35
CA ASP A 321 22.55 13.99 -6.03
C ASP A 321 21.77 13.04 -6.99
N GLU A 322 22.18 12.97 -8.25
CA GLU A 322 21.56 12.13 -9.30
C GLU A 322 21.63 10.61 -9.00
N SER A 323 22.71 10.22 -8.35
CA SER A 323 23.05 8.85 -8.01
C SER A 323 22.21 8.32 -6.83
N ILE A 324 21.99 9.19 -5.83
CA ILE A 324 21.02 8.96 -4.75
C ILE A 324 19.60 8.89 -5.31
N MET A 325 19.26 9.77 -6.25
CA MET A 325 17.95 9.79 -6.90
C MET A 325 17.66 8.52 -7.71
N ASN A 326 18.63 7.96 -8.43
CA ASN A 326 18.48 6.71 -9.18
C ASN A 326 18.25 5.50 -8.27
N LEU A 327 18.95 5.41 -7.13
CA LEU A 327 18.69 4.38 -6.14
C LEU A 327 17.30 4.54 -5.51
N CYS A 328 16.91 5.76 -5.18
CA CYS A 328 15.57 6.07 -4.67
C CYS A 328 14.47 5.74 -5.67
N ALA A 329 14.71 5.93 -6.98
CA ALA A 329 13.78 5.58 -8.04
C ALA A 329 13.68 4.05 -8.25
N TYR A 330 14.79 3.32 -8.15
CA TYR A 330 14.79 1.84 -8.18
C TYR A 330 13.99 1.27 -6.99
N VAL A 331 14.25 1.79 -5.79
CA VAL A 331 13.49 1.46 -4.58
C VAL A 331 12.02 1.86 -4.72
N SER A 332 11.69 3.03 -5.26
CA SER A 332 10.28 3.43 -5.44
C SER A 332 9.54 2.60 -6.49
N LYS A 333 10.24 2.12 -7.52
CA LYS A 333 9.71 1.18 -8.53
C LYS A 333 9.37 -0.18 -7.93
N ALA A 334 10.19 -0.69 -7.02
CA ALA A 334 9.94 -1.95 -6.32
C ALA A 334 8.77 -1.89 -5.31
N PHE A 335 8.35 -0.68 -4.90
CA PHE A 335 7.45 -0.50 -3.76
C PHE A 335 6.19 0.33 -4.02
N GLY A 336 5.85 0.80 -5.24
CA GLY A 336 4.57 1.52 -5.43
C GLY A 336 4.26 2.17 -6.78
N TRP A 337 5.16 2.13 -7.75
CA TRP A 337 4.99 2.90 -9.00
C TRP A 337 3.82 2.45 -9.89
N GLU A 338 3.46 1.16 -9.88
CA GLU A 338 2.32 0.64 -10.66
C GLU A 338 0.99 1.30 -10.29
N VAL A 339 0.86 1.76 -9.03
CA VAL A 339 -0.38 2.34 -8.49
C VAL A 339 -0.39 3.86 -8.55
N ALA A 340 0.77 4.52 -8.41
CA ALA A 340 0.90 5.97 -8.41
C ALA A 340 0.79 6.57 -9.82
N GLY A 341 1.41 5.96 -10.84
CA GLY A 341 1.39 6.47 -12.23
C GLY A 341 1.53 5.41 -13.33
N GLY A 342 1.62 4.13 -12.96
CA GLY A 342 2.04 3.04 -13.84
C GLY A 342 1.00 1.99 -14.22
N ARG A 343 -0.31 2.29 -14.24
CA ARG A 343 -1.31 1.37 -14.86
C ARG A 343 -1.06 1.14 -16.36
N SER A 344 -0.07 1.82 -16.95
CA SER A 344 0.28 1.75 -18.37
C SER A 344 1.14 0.54 -18.76
N LYS A 345 1.67 -0.24 -17.82
CA LYS A 345 2.13 -1.58 -18.15
C LYS A 345 0.93 -2.52 -18.19
N LYS A 346 0.06 -2.30 -19.19
CA LYS A 346 -0.74 -3.40 -19.70
C LYS A 346 0.26 -4.46 -20.14
N GLY A 347 0.10 -5.69 -19.68
CA GLY A 347 0.82 -6.81 -20.27
C GLY A 347 0.71 -6.71 -21.79
N ARG A 348 1.84 -6.74 -22.50
CA ARG A 348 1.89 -6.50 -23.96
C ARG A 348 1.21 -7.67 -24.70
N GLY A 349 -0.13 -7.64 -24.74
CA GLY A 349 -0.97 -8.61 -25.44
C GLY A 349 -0.94 -10.03 -24.88
N GLU A 350 -1.38 -11.00 -25.69
CA GLU A 350 -1.43 -12.45 -25.44
C GLU A 350 -0.08 -13.05 -24.94
N LYS A 351 1.02 -12.33 -25.18
CA LYS A 351 2.38 -12.77 -24.82
C LYS A 351 2.71 -12.59 -23.34
N ASP A 352 2.04 -11.67 -22.63
CA ASP A 352 2.31 -11.48 -21.20
C ASP A 352 1.45 -12.41 -20.34
N ARG A 353 2.14 -13.27 -19.58
CA ARG A 353 1.52 -14.30 -18.76
C ARG A 353 0.84 -13.73 -17.53
N ARG A 354 1.29 -12.58 -17.01
CA ARG A 354 0.84 -12.03 -15.73
C ARG A 354 0.01 -10.77 -15.94
N ILE A 355 -0.99 -10.60 -15.08
CA ILE A 355 -1.67 -9.32 -14.87
C ILE A 355 -1.60 -8.95 -13.40
N SER A 356 -1.52 -7.65 -13.15
CA SER A 356 -1.67 -7.09 -11.82
C SER A 356 -3.09 -7.26 -11.30
N VAL A 357 -3.26 -7.19 -9.97
CA VAL A 357 -4.59 -7.15 -9.34
C VAL A 357 -5.40 -5.92 -9.74
N TRP A 358 -4.74 -4.85 -10.21
CA TRP A 358 -5.40 -3.64 -10.65
C TRP A 358 -5.99 -3.79 -12.06
N GLU A 359 -5.29 -4.49 -12.96
CA GLU A 359 -5.84 -4.90 -14.26
C GLU A 359 -7.01 -5.88 -14.07
N LEU A 360 -6.88 -6.86 -13.17
CA LEU A 360 -7.97 -7.76 -12.81
C LEU A 360 -9.18 -7.00 -12.25
N GLN A 361 -8.95 -6.03 -11.35
CA GLN A 361 -10.00 -5.18 -10.79
C GLN A 361 -10.71 -4.39 -11.90
N GLU A 362 -9.95 -3.74 -12.78
CA GLU A 362 -10.49 -2.93 -13.86
C GLU A 362 -11.35 -3.77 -14.79
N ALA A 363 -10.84 -4.93 -15.23
CA ALA A 363 -11.59 -5.86 -16.06
C ALA A 363 -12.86 -6.35 -15.36
N ALA A 364 -12.74 -6.83 -14.11
CA ALA A 364 -13.86 -7.37 -13.35
C ALA A 364 -14.99 -6.37 -13.08
N LEU A 365 -14.66 -5.08 -12.95
CA LEU A 365 -15.61 -4.01 -12.64
C LEU A 365 -16.17 -3.30 -13.88
N THR A 366 -15.63 -3.55 -15.08
CA THR A 366 -16.03 -2.83 -16.29
C THR A 366 -16.53 -3.79 -17.38
N ASN A 367 -15.61 -4.52 -18.04
CA ASN A 367 -15.90 -5.24 -19.28
C ASN A 367 -15.93 -6.77 -19.13
N ARG A 368 -15.50 -7.33 -17.99
CA ARG A 368 -15.39 -8.76 -17.73
C ARG A 368 -15.99 -9.14 -16.37
N PRO A 369 -17.31 -8.96 -16.17
CA PRO A 369 -17.96 -9.26 -14.88
C PRO A 369 -17.88 -10.74 -14.49
N ASP A 370 -17.58 -11.64 -15.43
CA ASP A 370 -17.25 -13.04 -15.17
C ASP A 370 -16.00 -13.23 -14.28
N LEU A 371 -15.15 -12.21 -14.15
CA LEU A 371 -13.96 -12.21 -13.28
C LEU A 371 -14.25 -11.72 -11.85
N LEU A 372 -15.48 -11.30 -11.53
CA LEU A 372 -15.83 -10.80 -10.19
C LEU A 372 -15.55 -11.81 -9.07
N TRP A 373 -15.80 -13.10 -9.30
CA TRP A 373 -15.54 -14.14 -8.30
C TRP A 373 -14.04 -14.27 -8.00
N ARG A 374 -13.19 -14.08 -9.01
CA ARG A 374 -11.74 -14.14 -8.89
C ARG A 374 -11.21 -12.94 -8.13
N TYR A 375 -11.71 -11.75 -8.45
CA TYR A 375 -11.42 -10.55 -7.68
C TYR A 375 -11.94 -10.64 -6.22
N ALA A 376 -13.09 -11.29 -5.99
CA ALA A 376 -13.60 -11.57 -4.65
C ALA A 376 -12.71 -12.54 -3.85
N GLU A 377 -12.06 -13.50 -4.51
CA GLU A 377 -11.05 -14.37 -3.90
C GLU A 377 -9.86 -13.53 -3.40
N TYR A 378 -9.32 -12.64 -4.25
CA TYR A 378 -8.27 -11.70 -3.88
C TYR A 378 -8.64 -10.86 -2.66
N MET A 379 -9.82 -10.21 -2.69
CA MET A 379 -10.28 -9.34 -1.61
C MET A 379 -10.39 -10.07 -0.26
N ARG A 380 -10.79 -11.35 -0.26
CA ARG A 380 -10.82 -12.18 0.95
C ARG A 380 -9.42 -12.48 1.44
N ALA A 381 -8.51 -12.83 0.54
CA ALA A 381 -7.15 -13.23 0.87
C ALA A 381 -6.31 -12.08 1.45
N VAL A 382 -6.48 -10.85 0.95
CA VAL A 382 -5.71 -9.68 1.43
C VAL A 382 -6.36 -8.94 2.60
N LYS A 383 -7.48 -9.43 3.12
CA LYS A 383 -8.15 -8.80 4.28
C LYS A 383 -7.25 -8.84 5.50
N GLY A 384 -6.93 -7.67 6.05
CA GLY A 384 -6.02 -7.53 7.20
C GLY A 384 -4.53 -7.65 6.86
N LEU A 385 -4.19 -7.77 5.58
CA LEU A 385 -2.82 -7.71 5.11
C LEU A 385 -2.36 -6.25 5.05
N ASN A 386 -1.21 -5.97 5.66
CA ASN A 386 -0.55 -4.67 5.48
C ASN A 386 0.21 -4.72 4.16
N TRP A 387 -0.05 -3.76 3.29
CA TRP A 387 0.68 -3.63 2.04
C TRP A 387 2.17 -3.37 2.29
N LEU A 388 2.49 -2.40 3.16
CA LEU A 388 3.86 -2.04 3.56
C LEU A 388 4.08 -2.30 5.05
N ARG A 389 5.22 -2.87 5.43
CA ARG A 389 5.63 -3.07 6.83
C ARG A 389 7.08 -2.61 7.06
N TRP A 390 7.26 -1.87 8.13
CA TRP A 390 8.56 -1.39 8.61
C TRP A 390 9.07 -2.31 9.73
N SER A 391 10.39 -2.50 9.82
CA SER A 391 11.00 -3.10 11.01
C SER A 391 10.88 -2.16 12.20
N GLN A 392 10.84 -2.72 13.40
CA GLN A 392 10.77 -1.95 14.64
C GLN A 392 11.90 -0.91 14.72
N GLY A 393 11.56 0.32 15.11
CA GLY A 393 12.50 1.41 15.32
C GLY A 393 13.07 2.06 14.05
N LEU A 394 12.79 1.56 12.85
CA LEU A 394 13.32 2.14 11.61
C LEU A 394 12.79 3.56 11.37
N LYS A 395 11.48 3.77 11.54
CA LYS A 395 10.90 5.10 11.33
C LYS A 395 11.46 6.14 12.30
N ASP A 396 11.53 5.80 13.58
CA ASP A 396 12.13 6.67 14.60
C ASP A 396 13.61 6.96 14.29
N PHE A 397 14.37 5.95 13.85
CA PHE A 397 15.77 6.10 13.45
C PHE A 397 15.96 7.08 12.29
N CYS A 398 15.02 7.12 11.35
CA CYS A 398 15.02 8.04 10.21
C CYS A 398 14.30 9.37 10.50
N GLY A 399 13.81 9.61 11.72
CA GLY A 399 13.01 10.80 12.06
C GLY A 399 11.64 10.86 11.35
N ILE A 400 11.14 9.73 10.84
CA ILE A 400 9.86 9.66 10.13
C ILE A 400 8.73 9.45 11.13
N LYS A 401 7.77 10.38 11.15
CA LYS A 401 6.60 10.29 12.03
C LYS A 401 5.71 9.09 11.67
N GLU A 402 5.35 8.29 12.66
CA GLU A 402 4.36 7.22 12.47
C GLU A 402 2.95 7.80 12.36
N VAL A 403 2.32 7.59 11.20
CA VAL A 403 0.93 7.98 10.91
C VAL A 403 0.24 6.77 10.30
N SER A 404 -0.94 6.40 10.80
CA SER A 404 -1.70 5.28 10.24
C SER A 404 -2.28 5.61 8.86
N ASP A 405 -2.52 4.60 8.02
CA ASP A 405 -3.16 4.82 6.71
C ASP A 405 -4.53 5.50 6.85
N ALA A 406 -5.30 5.15 7.88
CA ALA A 406 -6.58 5.80 8.16
C ALA A 406 -6.42 7.30 8.44
N LYS A 407 -5.43 7.67 9.26
CA LYS A 407 -5.16 9.07 9.58
C LYS A 407 -4.61 9.83 8.37
N LEU A 408 -3.75 9.19 7.58
CA LEU A 408 -3.21 9.72 6.33
C LEU A 408 -4.34 10.08 5.35
N MET A 409 -5.37 9.23 5.27
CA MET A 409 -6.52 9.43 4.39
C MET A 409 -7.51 10.52 4.84
N GLU A 410 -7.43 11.03 6.08
CA GLU A 410 -8.21 12.20 6.50
C GLU A 410 -7.78 13.46 5.74
N GLY A 411 -6.57 13.45 5.18
CA GLY A 411 -5.99 14.60 4.49
C GLY A 411 -5.47 15.65 5.47
N GLU A 412 -4.81 16.65 4.90
CA GLU A 412 -4.50 17.89 5.61
C GLU A 412 -5.64 18.87 5.38
N GLU A 413 -5.91 19.68 6.39
CA GLU A 413 -6.80 20.83 6.27
C GLU A 413 -6.11 21.84 5.34
N GLY A 414 -6.83 22.25 4.29
CA GLY A 414 -6.40 23.31 3.38
C GLY A 414 -6.64 24.68 3.99
N ASP A 415 -6.14 25.70 3.30
CA ASP A 415 -6.14 27.07 3.81
C ASP A 415 -7.53 27.73 3.69
N GLN A 416 -8.31 27.34 2.68
CA GLN A 416 -9.62 27.91 2.41
C GLN A 416 -10.62 26.86 1.92
N VAL A 417 -11.84 26.86 2.48
CA VAL A 417 -12.98 26.11 1.94
C VAL A 417 -13.53 26.86 0.73
N VAL A 418 -13.51 26.22 -0.46
CA VAL A 418 -14.03 26.81 -1.71
C VAL A 418 -15.40 26.27 -2.08
N TRP A 419 -15.76 25.08 -1.60
CA TRP A 419 -17.10 24.52 -1.79
C TRP A 419 -17.44 23.54 -0.67
N GLU A 420 -18.72 23.43 -0.33
CA GLU A 420 -19.21 22.49 0.69
C GLU A 420 -20.44 21.71 0.21
N PHE A 421 -20.45 20.41 0.48
CA PHE A 421 -21.56 19.52 0.19
C PHE A 421 -22.10 18.88 1.48
N THR A 422 -23.42 18.79 1.54
CA THR A 422 -24.08 17.83 2.44
C THR A 422 -24.01 16.43 1.83
N ASN A 423 -24.31 15.39 2.62
CA ASN A 423 -24.44 14.03 2.09
C ASN A 423 -25.52 13.93 0.99
N ALA A 424 -26.56 14.75 1.05
CA ALA A 424 -27.65 14.74 0.07
C ALA A 424 -27.19 15.34 -1.26
N SER A 425 -26.55 16.52 -1.23
CA SER A 425 -26.06 17.17 -2.44
C SER A 425 -24.93 16.35 -3.09
N PHE A 426 -23.98 15.83 -2.31
CA PHE A 426 -22.87 15.03 -2.84
C PHE A 426 -23.28 13.70 -3.50
N LYS A 427 -24.52 13.24 -3.29
CA LYS A 427 -25.00 11.96 -3.83
C LYS A 427 -24.90 11.91 -5.36
N LYS A 428 -25.24 13.00 -6.06
CA LYS A 428 -25.18 13.05 -7.54
C LYS A 428 -23.73 13.02 -8.03
N ILE A 429 -22.85 13.76 -7.36
CA ILE A 429 -21.40 13.75 -7.63
C ILE A 429 -20.83 12.33 -7.52
N TRP A 430 -21.13 11.62 -6.43
CA TRP A 430 -20.67 10.23 -6.25
C TRP A 430 -21.28 9.26 -7.26
N ALA A 431 -22.56 9.39 -7.57
CA ALA A 431 -23.24 8.51 -8.52
C ALA A 431 -22.68 8.66 -9.94
N GLY A 432 -22.30 9.88 -10.33
CA GLY A 432 -21.65 10.16 -11.62
C GLY A 432 -20.16 9.81 -11.66
N GLY A 433 -19.50 9.61 -10.50
CA GLY A 433 -18.05 9.39 -10.45
C GLY A 433 -17.24 10.69 -10.66
N TYR A 434 -17.88 11.85 -10.49
CA TYR A 434 -17.30 13.16 -10.79
C TYR A 434 -16.32 13.67 -9.74
N GLN A 435 -16.02 12.92 -8.68
CA GLN A 435 -15.20 13.42 -7.58
C GLN A 435 -13.80 13.83 -8.04
N GLY A 436 -13.17 13.02 -8.89
CA GLY A 436 -11.87 13.38 -9.48
C GLY A 436 -11.98 14.60 -10.38
N LYS A 437 -13.08 14.67 -11.15
CA LYS A 437 -13.34 15.74 -12.12
C LYS A 437 -13.49 17.10 -11.46
N LEU A 438 -14.23 17.18 -10.34
CA LEU A 438 -14.38 18.44 -9.61
C LEU A 438 -13.03 19.00 -9.12
N ILE A 439 -12.12 18.13 -8.65
CA ILE A 439 -10.78 18.58 -8.25
C ILE A 439 -9.98 19.04 -9.46
N GLU A 440 -10.06 18.32 -10.59
CA GLU A 440 -9.39 18.71 -11.83
C GLU A 440 -9.86 20.08 -12.35
N VAL A 441 -11.17 20.31 -12.37
CA VAL A 441 -11.76 21.59 -12.80
C VAL A 441 -11.37 22.72 -11.85
N ALA A 442 -11.40 22.46 -10.54
CA ALA A 442 -10.95 23.43 -9.55
C ALA A 442 -9.45 23.76 -9.70
N ASP A 443 -8.60 22.74 -9.90
CA ASP A 443 -7.16 22.91 -10.14
C ASP A 443 -6.88 23.72 -11.43
N ALA A 444 -7.73 23.60 -12.45
CA ALA A 444 -7.54 24.28 -13.73
C ALA A 444 -8.13 25.70 -13.79
N GLY A 445 -9.29 25.93 -13.18
CA GLY A 445 -10.07 27.17 -13.34
C GLY A 445 -10.61 27.78 -12.04
N GLY A 446 -10.17 27.27 -10.88
CA GLY A 446 -10.54 27.80 -9.57
C GLY A 446 -12.04 27.66 -9.24
N VAL A 447 -12.52 28.56 -8.37
CA VAL A 447 -13.87 28.49 -7.78
C VAL A 447 -14.97 28.65 -8.84
N ASN A 448 -14.80 29.57 -9.79
CA ASN A 448 -15.82 29.82 -10.83
C ASN A 448 -16.01 28.59 -11.73
N ALA A 449 -14.92 27.97 -12.17
CA ALA A 449 -15.00 26.75 -12.98
C ALA A 449 -15.62 25.59 -12.19
N LEU A 450 -15.29 25.47 -10.90
CA LEU A 450 -15.87 24.49 -10.00
C LEU A 450 -17.39 24.67 -9.88
N GLU A 451 -17.87 25.89 -9.67
CA GLU A 451 -19.30 26.22 -9.57
C GLU A 451 -20.05 25.89 -10.87
N MET A 452 -19.47 26.23 -12.03
CA MET A 452 -20.03 25.90 -13.34
C MET A 452 -20.16 24.37 -13.54
N ALA A 453 -19.10 23.62 -13.26
CA ALA A 453 -19.12 22.17 -13.41
C ALA A 453 -20.12 21.48 -12.46
N ILE A 454 -20.23 21.97 -11.22
CA ILE A 454 -21.22 21.47 -10.26
C ILE A 454 -22.63 21.74 -10.75
N THR A 455 -22.89 22.95 -11.25
CA THR A 455 -24.19 23.35 -11.82
C THR A 455 -24.56 22.47 -13.01
N ALA A 456 -23.62 22.27 -13.95
CA ALA A 456 -23.80 21.39 -15.10
C ALA A 456 -24.19 19.96 -14.67
N ILE A 457 -23.47 19.38 -13.70
CA ILE A 457 -23.79 18.04 -13.17
C ILE A 457 -25.20 18.00 -12.58
N TYR A 458 -25.65 19.04 -11.86
CA TYR A 458 -27.01 19.06 -11.32
C TYR A 458 -28.09 19.22 -12.38
N LEU A 459 -27.77 19.84 -13.52
CA LEU A 459 -28.64 19.96 -14.69
C LEU A 459 -28.57 18.74 -15.64
N ASP A 460 -27.84 17.68 -15.27
CA ASP A 460 -27.62 16.49 -16.12
C ASP A 460 -26.85 16.82 -17.42
N CYS A 461 -26.01 17.84 -17.36
CA CYS A 461 -25.06 18.22 -18.41
C CYS A 461 -23.65 17.69 -18.12
N ASP A 462 -22.85 17.56 -19.18
CA ASP A 462 -21.44 17.23 -19.10
C ASP A 462 -20.67 18.38 -18.42
N PRO A 463 -19.84 18.09 -17.40
CA PRO A 463 -19.13 19.13 -16.65
C PRO A 463 -18.03 19.84 -17.43
N ASP A 464 -17.60 19.32 -18.59
CA ASP A 464 -16.63 19.96 -19.48
C ASP A 464 -17.29 20.78 -20.57
N THR A 465 -18.32 20.24 -21.22
CA THR A 465 -18.93 20.89 -22.40
C THR A 465 -20.20 21.66 -22.07
N GLY A 466 -20.86 21.38 -20.94
CA GLY A 466 -22.17 21.92 -20.60
C GLY A 466 -23.32 21.34 -21.44
N GLU A 467 -23.03 20.39 -22.33
CA GLU A 467 -24.03 19.74 -23.17
C GLU A 467 -24.84 18.72 -22.37
N GLU A 468 -26.14 18.60 -22.67
CA GLU A 468 -26.99 17.58 -22.04
C GLU A 468 -26.44 16.18 -22.29
N ILE A 469 -26.29 15.41 -21.21
CA ILE A 469 -25.90 14.01 -21.31
C ILE A 469 -27.13 13.22 -21.78
N LYS A 470 -27.17 12.85 -23.06
CA LYS A 470 -28.19 11.97 -23.60
C LYS A 470 -28.11 10.62 -22.88
N THR A 471 -29.07 10.36 -21.98
CA THR A 471 -29.22 9.12 -21.21
C THR A 471 -29.57 7.91 -22.06
#